data_AF-A0A194X8B6-F1
#
_entry.id   AF-A0A194X8B6-F1
#
_cell.length_a   1.000
_cell.length_b   1.000
_cell.length_c   1.000
_cell.angle_alpha   90.00
_cell.angle_beta   90.00
_cell.angle_gamma   90.00
#
_symmetry.space_group_name_H-M   'P 1'
#
loop_
_entity.id
_entity.type
_entity.pdbx_description
1 polymer ?
#
loop_
_entity_poly.entity_id
_entity_poly.type
_entity_poly.pdbx_seq_one_letter_code
_entity_poly.pdbx_strand_id
1 'polypeptide(L)'
;MHSYAVLAAVVAPLVLAAPAPFPNPVAAPAPAPIPAPIPQGVEINPITGLLGSLIEGTLTLGSLSSAVPAVISDLGNLLDAAGAVTQAIENGTLLGTDTPAVVQKLFQAVQPTSTPTSVQDAMNKAAAAFGVSSASQTPAPEQDILANVLTLVLDGFTSSDIQAVAAGTSPFTNSYNNVNRPVPLLKIFYNTVIGNAPFNVPEAQLRAAMYIPSTFTWGKKQPVLMSPGTGATGGINFETNIGKLLAQESFADPVYLNIPQELLSDAQVNAEYVSYALQYLYALTSKKPAIVTWSQGSLDAQWAFKYWPSVPKIVTDHIAISPDYHGTVLAYILCPGFAAGDSIACVPSVIQQDYNSNFVTKLRSNGGDSAYVPTTTVYSLTDEIVQPQEGTAASGYLNDARNVGVSNTFLQGACLAEPAGGLYTHEGVLYNPVAYALVVDALQNSGPGSFSRVEGQCGALVAPGLSLSDVIATEALTPLAVLNIFSYLPKVFVEPAIMSYATY
;
A
#
# COMPACT_ATOMS: atom_id res chain seq x y z
N MET A 1 -7.31 68.64 14.93
CA MET A 1 -7.36 67.16 14.85
C MET A 1 -7.24 66.80 13.39
N HIS A 2 -6.18 66.07 13.01
CA HIS A 2 -6.04 65.19 11.83
C HIS A 2 -4.55 64.83 11.80
N SER A 3 -4.22 63.69 12.40
CA SER A 3 -2.87 63.12 12.42
C SER A 3 -2.66 62.32 11.14
N TYR A 4 -1.64 62.67 10.34
CA TYR A 4 -1.16 61.84 9.25
C TYR A 4 0.29 61.43 9.52
N ALA A 5 0.52 60.14 9.37
CA ALA A 5 1.71 59.40 9.77
C ALA A 5 2.92 59.68 8.89
N VAL A 6 4.09 59.61 9.53
CA VAL A 6 5.43 59.72 8.94
C VAL A 6 5.77 58.43 8.19
N LEU A 7 6.07 58.55 6.90
CA LEU A 7 6.61 57.48 6.06
C LEU A 7 8.13 57.42 6.26
N ALA A 8 8.64 56.31 6.81
CA ALA A 8 10.08 56.03 6.85
C ALA A 8 10.44 55.16 5.64
N ALA A 9 11.27 55.70 4.74
CA ALA A 9 11.85 54.98 3.62
C ALA A 9 13.11 54.22 4.08
N VAL A 10 13.11 52.90 3.93
CA VAL A 10 14.30 52.05 4.06
C VAL A 10 14.72 51.63 2.66
N VAL A 11 15.91 52.06 2.25
CA VAL A 11 16.56 51.69 0.99
C VAL A 11 17.32 50.38 1.22
N ALA A 12 16.91 49.31 0.54
CA ALA A 12 17.67 48.05 0.45
C ALA A 12 18.49 48.02 -0.86
N PRO A 13 19.69 47.43 -0.87
CA PRO A 13 20.51 47.38 -2.08
C PRO A 13 20.04 46.28 -3.04
N LEU A 14 19.93 46.62 -4.33
CA LEU A 14 19.77 45.67 -5.43
C LEU A 14 21.03 44.80 -5.55
N VAL A 15 20.86 43.48 -5.42
CA VAL A 15 21.85 42.48 -5.87
C VAL A 15 21.28 41.80 -7.11
N LEU A 16 21.94 42.00 -8.26
CA LEU A 16 21.64 41.27 -9.49
C LEU A 16 22.05 39.79 -9.29
N ALA A 17 21.09 38.87 -9.35
CA ALA A 17 21.35 37.44 -9.44
C ALA A 17 21.81 37.08 -10.86
N ALA A 18 23.00 36.49 -10.98
CA ALA A 18 23.47 35.86 -12.21
C ALA A 18 22.77 34.50 -12.42
N PRO A 19 22.49 34.08 -13.66
CA PRO A 19 21.86 32.79 -13.93
C PRO A 19 22.83 31.63 -13.64
N ALA A 20 22.30 30.54 -13.10
CA ALA A 20 23.05 29.32 -12.80
C ALA A 20 23.61 28.67 -14.07
N PRO A 21 24.84 28.10 -14.03
CA PRO A 21 25.41 27.40 -15.18
C PRO A 21 24.73 26.04 -15.41
N PHE A 22 24.60 25.68 -16.69
CA PHE A 22 24.11 24.36 -17.12
C PHE A 22 25.06 23.23 -16.66
N PRO A 23 24.55 22.08 -16.22
CA PRO A 23 25.38 20.94 -15.88
C PRO A 23 26.01 20.31 -17.12
N ASN A 24 27.30 19.94 -17.01
CA ASN A 24 28.02 19.22 -18.05
C ASN A 24 27.51 17.77 -18.19
N PRO A 25 27.53 17.18 -19.39
CA PRO A 25 27.16 15.78 -19.59
C PRO A 25 28.15 14.84 -18.92
N VAL A 26 27.63 13.90 -18.13
CA VAL A 26 28.39 12.85 -17.43
C VAL A 26 28.82 11.79 -18.46
N ALA A 27 30.12 11.49 -18.50
CA ALA A 27 30.68 10.45 -19.35
C ALA A 27 30.32 9.04 -18.83
N ALA A 28 30.03 8.11 -19.75
CA ALA A 28 29.74 6.72 -19.42
C ALA A 28 30.96 6.03 -18.75
N PRO A 29 30.74 5.17 -17.74
CA PRO A 29 31.82 4.48 -17.04
C PRO A 29 32.48 3.42 -17.94
N ALA A 30 33.79 3.23 -17.75
CA ALA A 30 34.59 2.24 -18.46
C ALA A 30 34.24 0.79 -18.02
N PRO A 31 34.36 -0.21 -18.91
CA PRO A 31 34.06 -1.60 -18.56
C PRO A 31 35.05 -2.16 -17.54
N ALA A 32 34.53 -2.92 -16.58
CA ALA A 32 35.29 -3.55 -15.50
C ALA A 32 36.26 -4.64 -16.02
N PRO A 33 37.43 -4.82 -15.37
CA PRO A 33 38.41 -5.83 -15.75
C PRO A 33 37.96 -7.25 -15.40
N ILE A 34 38.31 -8.20 -16.27
CA ILE A 34 38.01 -9.64 -16.11
C ILE A 34 38.84 -10.22 -14.96
N PRO A 35 38.25 -10.95 -13.99
CA PRO A 35 39.00 -11.59 -12.91
C PRO A 35 39.82 -12.79 -13.36
N ALA A 36 41.03 -12.93 -12.80
CA ALA A 36 41.91 -14.09 -12.93
C ALA A 36 41.38 -15.33 -12.17
N PRO A 37 41.79 -16.57 -12.52
CA PRO A 37 41.23 -17.78 -11.93
C PRO A 37 41.74 -18.04 -10.50
N ILE A 38 40.86 -18.52 -9.62
CA ILE A 38 41.15 -18.81 -8.21
C ILE A 38 41.23 -20.34 -7.97
N PRO A 39 42.14 -20.85 -7.10
CA PRO A 39 42.39 -22.28 -6.87
C PRO A 39 41.32 -22.96 -6.01
N GLN A 40 41.15 -24.26 -6.20
CA GLN A 40 40.27 -25.15 -5.44
C GLN A 40 40.77 -25.42 -4.01
N GLY A 41 39.86 -25.34 -3.03
CA GLY A 41 40.06 -25.77 -1.65
C GLY A 41 38.74 -25.72 -0.85
N VAL A 42 38.39 -26.86 -0.25
CA VAL A 42 37.14 -27.22 0.46
C VAL A 42 36.94 -26.42 1.76
N GLU A 43 35.69 -26.01 2.14
CA GLU A 43 35.13 -26.12 3.53
C GLU A 43 33.73 -25.45 3.84
N ILE A 44 32.78 -26.29 4.33
CA ILE A 44 31.83 -26.24 5.50
C ILE A 44 31.02 -25.00 5.97
N ASN A 45 30.34 -24.23 5.10
CA ASN A 45 29.19 -23.42 5.55
C ASN A 45 28.02 -23.53 4.55
N PRO A 46 26.77 -23.87 4.95
CA PRO A 46 25.64 -23.93 4.02
C PRO A 46 25.42 -22.59 3.28
N ILE A 47 25.80 -21.46 3.89
CA ILE A 47 25.73 -20.11 3.31
C ILE A 47 26.80 -19.91 2.21
N THR A 48 28.02 -20.42 2.39
CA THR A 48 29.02 -20.44 1.30
C THR A 48 28.66 -21.42 0.20
N GLY A 49 27.88 -22.46 0.49
CA GLY A 49 27.28 -23.36 -0.51
C GLY A 49 26.28 -22.64 -1.43
N LEU A 50 25.47 -21.73 -0.88
CA LEU A 50 24.50 -20.92 -1.64
C LEU A 50 25.21 -19.89 -2.53
N LEU A 51 26.19 -19.15 -1.97
CA LEU A 51 27.03 -18.22 -2.73
C LEU A 51 27.91 -18.93 -3.78
N GLY A 52 28.44 -20.11 -3.47
CA GLY A 52 29.26 -20.91 -4.39
C GLY A 52 28.45 -21.50 -5.55
N SER A 53 27.23 -21.97 -5.30
CA SER A 53 26.34 -22.51 -6.34
C SER A 53 25.72 -21.42 -7.24
N LEU A 54 25.54 -20.20 -6.73
CA LEU A 54 25.21 -19.00 -7.51
C LEU A 54 26.31 -18.67 -8.54
N ILE A 55 27.59 -18.81 -8.17
CA ILE A 55 28.74 -18.54 -9.05
C ILE A 55 28.91 -19.63 -10.14
N GLU A 56 28.52 -20.87 -9.84
CA GLU A 56 28.71 -22.02 -10.75
C GLU A 56 27.50 -22.31 -11.67
N GLY A 57 26.41 -21.53 -11.60
CA GLY A 57 25.26 -21.64 -12.51
C GLY A 57 24.52 -22.99 -12.45
N THR A 58 24.60 -23.71 -11.33
CA THR A 58 24.06 -25.07 -11.16
C THR A 58 22.98 -25.15 -10.09
N LEU A 59 22.07 -24.18 -10.04
CA LEU A 59 20.96 -24.22 -9.09
C LEU A 59 19.75 -24.96 -9.69
N THR A 60 19.45 -26.11 -9.11
CA THR A 60 18.12 -26.75 -9.22
C THR A 60 17.24 -26.23 -8.07
N LEU A 61 15.92 -26.23 -8.23
CA LEU A 61 14.97 -25.87 -7.15
C LEU A 61 15.29 -26.58 -5.81
N GLY A 62 15.73 -27.84 -5.90
CA GLY A 62 16.15 -28.62 -4.74
C GLY A 62 17.35 -28.03 -3.99
N SER A 63 18.33 -27.45 -4.70
CA SER A 63 19.52 -26.85 -4.09
C SER A 63 19.24 -25.52 -3.37
N LEU A 64 18.49 -24.60 -3.98
CA LEU A 64 18.07 -23.33 -3.34
C LEU A 64 17.20 -23.59 -2.11
N SER A 65 16.19 -24.46 -2.25
CA SER A 65 15.36 -24.84 -1.12
C SER A 65 16.19 -25.50 -0.02
N SER A 66 17.11 -26.42 -0.34
CA SER A 66 17.95 -27.09 0.66
C SER A 66 18.93 -26.17 1.40
N ALA A 67 19.28 -25.04 0.80
CA ALA A 67 20.24 -24.08 1.33
C ALA A 67 19.63 -23.08 2.32
N VAL A 68 18.30 -22.88 2.31
CA VAL A 68 17.62 -22.10 3.37
C VAL A 68 17.80 -22.82 4.72
N PRO A 69 18.42 -22.17 5.72
CA PRO A 69 18.61 -22.74 7.05
C PRO A 69 17.27 -23.18 7.68
N ALA A 70 17.31 -24.19 8.55
CA ALA A 70 16.11 -24.62 9.26
C ALA A 70 15.61 -23.57 10.27
N VAL A 71 16.53 -22.78 10.84
CA VAL A 71 16.25 -21.71 11.80
C VAL A 71 17.18 -20.54 11.50
N ILE A 72 16.61 -19.33 11.46
CA ILE A 72 17.30 -18.05 11.37
C ILE A 72 16.84 -17.21 12.57
N SER A 73 17.79 -16.79 13.40
CA SER A 73 17.54 -16.09 14.66
C SER A 73 18.56 -14.99 14.92
N ASP A 74 19.18 -14.48 13.87
CA ASP A 74 20.10 -13.34 13.92
C ASP A 74 20.05 -12.59 12.59
N LEU A 75 20.34 -11.29 12.65
CA LEU A 75 20.21 -10.41 11.51
C LEU A 75 21.20 -10.75 10.39
N GLY A 76 22.43 -11.16 10.72
CA GLY A 76 23.45 -11.45 9.70
C GLY A 76 23.04 -12.60 8.78
N ASN A 77 22.67 -13.74 9.37
CA ASN A 77 22.20 -14.91 8.62
C ASN A 77 20.89 -14.64 7.87
N LEU A 78 20.02 -13.77 8.41
CA LEU A 78 18.79 -13.35 7.75
C LEU A 78 19.09 -12.58 6.47
N LEU A 79 19.96 -11.56 6.55
CA LEU A 79 20.33 -10.73 5.40
C LEU A 79 21.02 -11.56 4.32
N ASP A 80 21.92 -12.48 4.70
CA ASP A 80 22.60 -13.36 3.76
C ASP A 80 21.61 -14.29 3.03
N ALA A 81 20.67 -14.91 3.77
CA ALA A 81 19.69 -15.82 3.21
C ALA A 81 18.67 -15.11 2.31
N ALA A 82 18.15 -13.95 2.75
CA ALA A 82 17.22 -13.14 1.98
C ALA A 82 17.87 -12.63 0.70
N GLY A 83 19.07 -12.03 0.81
CA GLY A 83 19.80 -11.49 -0.34
C GLY A 83 20.11 -12.55 -1.40
N ALA A 84 20.45 -13.77 -0.98
CA ALA A 84 20.67 -14.86 -1.93
C ALA A 84 19.39 -15.32 -2.66
N VAL A 85 18.24 -15.33 -1.97
CA VAL A 85 16.95 -15.62 -2.61
C VAL A 85 16.55 -14.49 -3.56
N THR A 86 16.69 -13.23 -3.14
CA THR A 86 16.41 -12.06 -3.98
C THR A 86 17.27 -12.08 -5.24
N GLN A 87 18.59 -12.26 -5.11
CA GLN A 87 19.49 -12.37 -6.27
C GLN A 87 19.14 -13.54 -7.20
N ALA A 88 18.70 -14.68 -6.65
CA ALA A 88 18.28 -15.81 -7.47
C ALA A 88 17.01 -15.51 -8.28
N ILE A 89 16.09 -14.70 -7.73
CA ILE A 89 14.91 -14.22 -8.46
C ILE A 89 15.35 -13.22 -9.54
N GLU A 90 16.22 -12.28 -9.20
CA GLU A 90 16.71 -11.24 -10.12
C GLU A 90 17.38 -11.84 -11.34
N ASN A 91 18.30 -12.78 -11.15
CA ASN A 91 19.07 -13.38 -12.24
C ASN A 91 18.35 -14.54 -12.95
N GLY A 92 17.09 -14.83 -12.57
CA GLY A 92 16.26 -15.86 -13.19
C GLY A 92 16.64 -17.30 -12.87
N THR A 93 17.54 -17.55 -11.92
CA THR A 93 17.84 -18.91 -11.45
C THR A 93 16.71 -19.49 -10.59
N LEU A 94 15.95 -18.65 -9.89
CA LEU A 94 14.71 -19.01 -9.23
C LEU A 94 13.51 -18.55 -10.07
N LEU A 95 12.82 -19.52 -10.68
CA LEU A 95 11.67 -19.24 -11.53
C LEU A 95 10.45 -18.76 -10.72
N GLY A 96 9.59 -17.96 -11.35
CA GLY A 96 8.37 -17.45 -10.70
C GLY A 96 7.41 -18.53 -10.20
N THR A 97 7.40 -19.72 -10.83
CA THR A 97 6.61 -20.89 -10.38
C THR A 97 7.12 -21.52 -9.10
N ASP A 98 8.41 -21.34 -8.83
CA ASP A 98 9.15 -21.97 -7.75
C ASP A 98 9.40 -21.03 -6.57
N THR A 99 9.31 -19.72 -6.84
CA THR A 99 9.46 -18.63 -5.88
C THR A 99 8.59 -18.81 -4.62
N PRO A 100 7.29 -19.20 -4.71
CA PRO A 100 6.47 -19.40 -3.51
C PRO A 100 7.10 -20.37 -2.51
N ALA A 101 7.60 -21.52 -2.97
CA ALA A 101 8.11 -22.56 -2.09
C ALA A 101 9.39 -22.12 -1.33
N VAL A 102 10.27 -21.36 -1.99
CA VAL A 102 11.51 -20.87 -1.38
C VAL A 102 11.24 -19.73 -0.40
N VAL A 103 10.42 -18.75 -0.79
CA VAL A 103 10.07 -17.61 0.08
C VAL A 103 9.27 -18.08 1.31
N GLN A 104 8.31 -18.98 1.14
CA GLN A 104 7.58 -19.59 2.25
C GLN A 104 8.51 -20.30 3.23
N LYS A 105 9.48 -21.07 2.73
CA LYS A 105 10.49 -21.72 3.58
C LYS A 105 11.34 -20.70 4.34
N LEU A 106 11.70 -19.60 3.70
CA LEU A 106 12.48 -18.53 4.34
C LEU A 106 11.69 -17.87 5.49
N PHE A 107 10.40 -17.56 5.27
CA PHE A 107 9.52 -17.07 6.33
C PHE A 107 9.34 -18.06 7.49
N GLN A 108 9.26 -19.37 7.20
CA GLN A 108 9.20 -20.41 8.26
C GLN A 108 10.48 -20.50 9.09
N ALA A 109 11.64 -20.24 8.46
CA ALA A 109 12.94 -20.34 9.12
C ALA A 109 13.18 -19.20 10.11
N VAL A 110 12.67 -18.00 9.85
CA VAL A 110 12.88 -16.83 10.72
C VAL A 110 12.08 -16.96 12.01
N GLN A 111 12.79 -16.95 13.14
CA GLN A 111 12.21 -16.98 14.47
C GLN A 111 12.36 -15.61 15.13
N PRO A 112 11.26 -14.98 15.61
CA PRO A 112 11.34 -13.72 16.32
C PRO A 112 12.35 -13.77 17.48
N THR A 113 13.23 -12.78 17.54
CA THR A 113 14.27 -12.64 18.58
C THR A 113 13.97 -11.50 19.55
N SER A 114 13.06 -10.60 19.16
CA SER A 114 12.57 -9.51 19.99
C SER A 114 11.07 -9.32 19.78
N THR A 115 10.47 -8.48 20.61
CA THR A 115 9.09 -7.99 20.42
C THR A 115 9.09 -6.54 20.85
N PRO A 116 8.40 -5.63 20.11
CA PRO A 116 8.37 -4.23 20.48
C PRO A 116 7.80 -4.04 21.90
N THR A 117 8.43 -3.15 22.66
CA THR A 117 8.13 -2.93 24.09
C THR A 117 7.26 -1.69 24.34
N SER A 118 7.13 -0.81 23.34
CA SER A 118 6.31 0.39 23.36
C SER A 118 5.92 0.79 21.94
N VAL A 119 4.95 1.68 21.79
CA VAL A 119 4.55 2.19 20.45
C VAL A 119 5.72 2.85 19.74
N GLN A 120 6.49 3.68 20.45
CA GLN A 120 7.67 4.34 19.88
C GLN A 120 8.73 3.32 19.42
N ASP A 121 8.95 2.27 20.22
CA ASP A 121 9.88 1.19 19.88
C ASP A 121 9.42 0.42 18.63
N ALA A 122 8.11 0.14 18.52
CA ALA A 122 7.53 -0.48 17.33
C ALA A 122 7.75 0.37 16.08
N MET A 123 7.39 1.66 16.13
CA MET A 123 7.56 2.59 15.00
C MET A 123 9.03 2.71 14.58
N ASN A 124 9.95 2.80 15.55
CA ASN A 124 11.38 2.91 15.28
C ASN A 124 11.92 1.64 14.62
N LYS A 125 11.54 0.45 15.11
CA LYS A 125 11.95 -0.83 14.54
C LYS A 125 11.40 -1.02 13.13
N ALA A 126 10.13 -0.67 12.92
CA ALA A 126 9.48 -0.76 11.62
C ALA A 126 10.21 0.10 10.58
N ALA A 127 10.40 1.38 10.86
CA ALA A 127 11.13 2.29 9.96
C ALA A 127 12.60 1.88 9.75
N ALA A 128 13.28 1.41 10.80
CA ALA A 128 14.68 0.99 10.72
C ALA A 128 14.89 -0.24 9.82
N ALA A 129 13.91 -1.16 9.75
CA ALA A 129 13.96 -2.30 8.83
C ALA A 129 14.04 -1.88 7.35
N PHE A 130 13.61 -0.66 7.02
CA PHE A 130 13.71 -0.06 5.69
C PHE A 130 14.79 1.04 5.60
N GLY A 131 15.70 1.10 6.57
CA GLY A 131 16.79 2.07 6.61
C GLY A 131 16.36 3.52 6.88
N VAL A 132 15.12 3.74 7.33
CA VAL A 132 14.60 5.07 7.67
C VAL A 132 14.80 5.33 9.17
N SER A 133 15.48 6.43 9.49
CA SER A 133 15.82 6.79 10.87
C SER A 133 15.38 8.19 11.30
N SER A 134 14.84 8.97 10.35
CA SER A 134 14.38 10.35 10.59
C SER A 134 13.08 10.61 9.85
N ALA A 135 12.20 11.40 10.45
CA ALA A 135 10.96 11.87 9.83
C ALA A 135 11.19 12.77 8.61
N SER A 136 12.41 13.28 8.41
CA SER A 136 12.77 14.08 7.23
C SER A 136 13.45 13.26 6.12
N GLN A 137 13.49 11.94 6.26
CA GLN A 137 14.20 11.04 5.35
C GLN A 137 13.20 10.29 4.47
N THR A 138 13.39 10.36 3.15
CA THR A 138 12.74 9.43 2.21
C THR A 138 13.46 8.08 2.24
N PRO A 139 12.74 6.96 2.13
CA PRO A 139 13.33 5.64 1.94
C PRO A 139 14.29 5.60 0.75
N ALA A 140 15.30 4.74 0.82
CA ALA A 140 16.21 4.53 -0.30
C ALA A 140 15.46 3.89 -1.48
N PRO A 141 15.75 4.27 -2.74
CA PRO A 141 15.11 3.66 -3.91
C PRO A 141 15.47 2.18 -4.09
N GLU A 142 16.72 1.82 -3.77
CA GLU A 142 17.21 0.45 -3.81
C GLU A 142 16.96 -0.23 -2.47
N GLN A 143 16.19 -1.32 -2.48
CA GLN A 143 15.85 -2.09 -1.29
C GLN A 143 15.74 -3.57 -1.61
N ASP A 144 16.18 -4.41 -0.66
CA ASP A 144 15.86 -5.83 -0.66
C ASP A 144 14.60 -6.04 0.17
N ILE A 145 13.44 -6.11 -0.51
CA ILE A 145 12.15 -6.22 0.19
C ILE A 145 12.09 -7.47 1.08
N LEU A 146 12.69 -8.59 0.67
CA LEU A 146 12.66 -9.82 1.45
C LEU A 146 13.48 -9.63 2.73
N ALA A 147 14.67 -9.04 2.64
CA ALA A 147 15.48 -8.75 3.81
C ALA A 147 14.76 -7.81 4.78
N ASN A 148 14.11 -6.76 4.27
CA ASN A 148 13.39 -5.78 5.07
C ASN A 148 12.22 -6.41 5.84
N VAL A 149 11.33 -7.14 5.15
CA VAL A 149 10.16 -7.72 5.83
C VAL A 149 10.52 -8.89 6.74
N LEU A 150 11.57 -9.64 6.42
CA LEU A 150 12.05 -10.69 7.33
C LEU A 150 12.72 -10.07 8.57
N THR A 151 13.35 -8.91 8.44
CA THR A 151 13.84 -8.14 9.60
C THR A 151 12.66 -7.74 10.51
N LEU A 152 11.51 -7.34 9.95
CA LEU A 152 10.30 -7.11 10.75
C LEU A 152 9.83 -8.39 11.47
N VAL A 153 9.82 -9.54 10.78
CA VAL A 153 9.46 -10.82 11.41
C VAL A 153 10.43 -11.17 12.54
N LEU A 154 11.74 -10.97 12.33
CA LEU A 154 12.79 -11.17 13.34
C LEU A 154 12.60 -10.25 14.56
N ASP A 155 12.09 -9.04 14.33
CA ASP A 155 11.78 -8.05 15.36
C ASP A 155 10.41 -8.23 16.04
N GLY A 156 9.66 -9.27 15.67
CA GLY A 156 8.43 -9.67 16.34
C GLY A 156 7.14 -9.17 15.69
N PHE A 157 7.21 -8.56 14.51
CA PHE A 157 6.03 -8.21 13.71
C PHE A 157 5.52 -9.45 12.96
N THR A 158 4.83 -10.33 13.68
CA THR A 158 4.33 -11.61 13.18
C THR A 158 2.84 -11.80 13.48
N SER A 159 2.20 -12.71 12.77
CA SER A 159 0.79 -13.06 12.94
C SER A 159 0.52 -14.53 12.62
N SER A 160 -0.63 -15.06 13.04
CA SER A 160 -1.08 -16.39 12.64
C SER A 160 -1.28 -16.50 11.13
N ASP A 161 -1.63 -15.40 10.47
CA ASP A 161 -1.85 -15.39 9.01
C ASP A 161 -0.52 -15.49 8.26
N ILE A 162 0.53 -14.79 8.72
CA ILE A 162 1.89 -14.97 8.18
C ILE A 162 2.32 -16.42 8.32
N GLN A 163 2.10 -17.05 9.48
CA GLN A 163 2.45 -18.46 9.70
C GLN A 163 1.65 -19.39 8.79
N ALA A 164 0.36 -19.13 8.60
CA ALA A 164 -0.51 -19.92 7.72
C ALA A 164 -0.06 -19.84 6.25
N VAL A 165 0.20 -18.62 5.74
CA VAL A 165 0.68 -18.43 4.36
C VAL A 165 2.08 -18.99 4.19
N ALA A 166 2.97 -18.82 5.17
CA ALA A 166 4.29 -19.42 5.16
C ALA A 166 4.21 -20.95 5.13
N ALA A 167 3.20 -21.56 5.75
CA ALA A 167 2.92 -23.00 5.67
C ALA A 167 2.25 -23.44 4.34
N GLY A 168 2.03 -22.53 3.39
CA GLY A 168 1.40 -22.83 2.11
C GLY A 168 -0.13 -22.92 2.17
N THR A 169 -0.75 -22.37 3.22
CA THR A 169 -2.21 -22.34 3.39
C THR A 169 -2.75 -20.92 3.27
N SER A 170 -3.87 -20.71 2.57
CA SER A 170 -4.52 -19.39 2.52
C SER A 170 -5.54 -19.25 3.66
N PRO A 171 -5.28 -18.41 4.69
CA PRO A 171 -6.25 -18.14 5.74
C PRO A 171 -7.46 -17.34 5.23
N PHE A 172 -7.38 -16.78 4.01
CA PHE A 172 -8.36 -15.87 3.44
C PHE A 172 -9.42 -16.55 2.58
N THR A 173 -9.28 -17.85 2.27
CA THR A 173 -10.16 -18.57 1.32
C THR A 173 -11.66 -18.41 1.62
N ASN A 174 -12.03 -18.31 2.91
CA ASN A 174 -13.42 -18.15 3.33
C ASN A 174 -13.83 -16.68 3.52
N SER A 175 -12.89 -15.75 3.51
CA SER A 175 -13.12 -14.33 3.78
C SER A 175 -13.96 -13.65 2.69
N TYR A 176 -13.96 -14.18 1.46
CA TYR A 176 -14.70 -13.66 0.31
C TYR A 176 -15.84 -14.58 -0.15
N ASN A 177 -16.29 -15.49 0.72
CA ASN A 177 -17.45 -16.38 0.50
C ASN A 177 -18.64 -16.00 1.41
N ASN A 178 -18.86 -14.71 1.63
CA ASN A 178 -19.91 -14.22 2.52
C ASN A 178 -21.31 -14.42 1.95
N VAL A 179 -22.27 -14.73 2.82
CA VAL A 179 -23.68 -14.88 2.44
C VAL A 179 -24.42 -13.57 2.70
N ASN A 180 -24.40 -12.68 1.71
CA ASN A 180 -25.14 -11.42 1.75
C ASN A 180 -26.48 -11.51 1.00
N ARG A 181 -27.47 -10.75 1.48
CA ARG A 181 -28.83 -10.74 0.92
C ARG A 181 -28.80 -10.34 -0.57
N PRO A 182 -29.49 -11.05 -1.46
CA PRO A 182 -29.60 -10.62 -2.85
C PRO A 182 -30.20 -9.23 -2.99
N VAL A 183 -29.72 -8.50 -3.99
CA VAL A 183 -30.30 -7.21 -4.37
C VAL A 183 -31.70 -7.46 -4.94
N PRO A 184 -32.75 -6.74 -4.49
CA PRO A 184 -34.07 -6.87 -5.09
C PRO A 184 -34.04 -6.57 -6.58
N LEU A 185 -34.74 -7.37 -7.41
CA LEU A 185 -34.76 -7.28 -8.88
C LEU A 185 -35.11 -5.88 -9.43
N LEU A 186 -35.82 -5.07 -8.63
CA LEU A 186 -36.19 -3.70 -8.99
C LEU A 186 -35.06 -2.67 -8.82
N LYS A 187 -33.89 -3.06 -8.27
CA LYS A 187 -32.75 -2.14 -8.10
C LYS A 187 -31.79 -2.28 -9.28
N ILE A 188 -31.75 -1.21 -10.08
CA ILE A 188 -31.23 -1.17 -11.47
C ILE A 188 -29.76 -0.76 -11.60
N PHE A 189 -28.89 -1.11 -10.64
CA PHE A 189 -27.51 -0.58 -10.64
C PHE A 189 -26.47 -1.52 -11.27
N TYR A 190 -26.75 -2.82 -11.35
CA TYR A 190 -25.83 -3.82 -11.89
C TYR A 190 -26.07 -4.04 -13.40
N ASN A 191 -25.06 -3.78 -14.25
CA ASN A 191 -25.07 -3.91 -15.72
C ASN A 191 -26.28 -3.27 -16.46
N THR A 192 -27.03 -2.40 -15.77
CA THR A 192 -28.31 -1.84 -16.26
C THR A 192 -28.33 -0.31 -16.24
N VAL A 193 -27.28 0.32 -15.68
CA VAL A 193 -27.13 1.77 -15.69
C VAL A 193 -26.39 2.21 -16.95
N ILE A 194 -27.06 3.00 -17.78
CA ILE A 194 -26.45 3.59 -18.96
C ILE A 194 -25.26 4.46 -18.54
N GLY A 195 -24.10 4.24 -19.15
CA GLY A 195 -22.87 4.99 -18.92
C GLY A 195 -21.91 4.34 -17.91
N ASN A 196 -22.35 3.35 -17.14
CA ASN A 196 -21.43 2.53 -16.35
C ASN A 196 -20.67 1.55 -17.24
N ALA A 197 -19.42 1.29 -16.88
CA ALA A 197 -18.68 0.15 -17.39
C ALA A 197 -19.41 -1.18 -17.08
N PRO A 198 -19.29 -2.19 -17.95
CA PRO A 198 -19.79 -3.52 -17.66
C PRO A 198 -18.99 -4.17 -16.52
N PHE A 199 -19.65 -4.99 -15.73
CA PHE A 199 -19.00 -5.92 -14.81
C PHE A 199 -18.65 -7.22 -15.54
N ASN A 200 -17.39 -7.65 -15.44
CA ASN A 200 -16.93 -8.95 -15.91
C ASN A 200 -17.10 -10.03 -14.83
N VAL A 201 -17.10 -9.63 -13.56
CA VAL A 201 -17.28 -10.54 -12.43
C VAL A 201 -18.78 -10.79 -12.19
N PRO A 202 -19.24 -12.05 -12.04
CA PRO A 202 -20.63 -12.33 -11.70
C PRO A 202 -21.08 -11.68 -10.39
N GLU A 203 -22.29 -11.14 -10.36
CA GLU A 203 -22.87 -10.46 -9.19
C GLU A 203 -22.72 -11.25 -7.88
N ALA A 204 -22.92 -12.58 -7.93
CA ALA A 204 -22.79 -13.42 -6.75
C ALA A 204 -21.39 -13.39 -6.13
N GLN A 205 -20.34 -13.31 -6.95
CA GLN A 205 -18.95 -13.23 -6.49
C GLN A 205 -18.63 -11.83 -5.95
N LEU A 206 -19.05 -10.77 -6.67
CA LEU A 206 -18.93 -9.39 -6.21
C LEU A 206 -19.60 -9.20 -4.84
N ARG A 207 -20.79 -9.78 -4.67
CA ARG A 207 -21.54 -9.72 -3.42
C ARG A 207 -20.90 -10.52 -2.28
N ALA A 208 -20.30 -11.66 -2.57
CA ALA A 208 -19.69 -12.53 -1.57
C ALA A 208 -18.38 -11.96 -0.99
N ALA A 209 -17.71 -11.05 -1.70
CA ALA A 209 -16.49 -10.41 -1.24
C ALA A 209 -16.69 -9.45 -0.05
N MET A 210 -17.91 -8.97 0.21
CA MET A 210 -18.16 -8.06 1.34
C MET A 210 -18.41 -8.82 2.63
N TYR A 211 -17.58 -8.61 3.65
CA TYR A 211 -17.90 -9.00 5.01
C TYR A 211 -18.70 -7.87 5.69
N ILE A 212 -19.99 -8.13 5.91
CA ILE A 212 -20.90 -7.22 6.63
C ILE A 212 -21.02 -7.74 8.08
N PRO A 213 -20.51 -7.01 9.09
CA PRO A 213 -20.60 -7.44 10.48
C PRO A 213 -22.05 -7.65 10.93
N SER A 214 -22.26 -8.60 11.86
CA SER A 214 -23.59 -8.86 12.43
C SER A 214 -24.19 -7.67 13.18
N THR A 215 -23.34 -6.73 13.62
CA THR A 215 -23.70 -5.47 14.28
C THR A 215 -24.13 -4.37 13.30
N PHE A 216 -23.98 -4.57 11.99
CA PHE A 216 -24.34 -3.60 10.96
C PHE A 216 -25.81 -3.17 11.09
N THR A 217 -26.05 -1.87 11.11
CA THR A 217 -27.37 -1.31 11.51
C THR A 217 -28.34 -1.12 10.35
N TRP A 218 -27.95 -1.49 9.14
CA TRP A 218 -28.78 -1.43 7.92
C TRP A 218 -29.38 -0.04 7.66
N GLY A 219 -28.53 0.99 7.72
CA GLY A 219 -28.88 2.37 7.34
C GLY A 219 -29.21 3.31 8.50
N LYS A 220 -29.16 2.85 9.76
CA LYS A 220 -29.24 3.79 10.91
C LYS A 220 -27.95 4.62 10.99
N LYS A 221 -26.80 3.95 10.92
CA LYS A 221 -25.48 4.59 10.76
C LYS A 221 -25.07 4.62 9.29
N GLN A 222 -24.13 5.50 8.94
CA GLN A 222 -23.57 5.57 7.59
C GLN A 222 -22.73 4.32 7.31
N PRO A 223 -23.02 3.56 6.24
CA PRO A 223 -22.13 2.47 5.83
C PRO A 223 -20.77 3.04 5.40
N VAL A 224 -19.68 2.48 5.92
CA VAL A 224 -18.32 2.85 5.53
C VAL A 224 -17.65 1.62 4.94
N LEU A 225 -17.41 1.62 3.63
CA LEU A 225 -16.71 0.55 2.96
C LEU A 225 -15.21 0.67 3.24
N MET A 226 -14.60 -0.39 3.76
CA MET A 226 -13.16 -0.47 4.03
C MET A 226 -12.50 -1.27 2.90
N SER A 227 -11.79 -0.58 1.99
CA SER A 227 -11.13 -1.19 0.83
C SER A 227 -9.65 -1.40 1.11
N PRO A 228 -9.13 -2.64 1.04
CA PRO A 228 -7.78 -2.94 1.48
C PRO A 228 -6.72 -2.51 0.47
N GLY A 229 -5.47 -2.71 0.84
CA GLY A 229 -4.30 -2.53 -0.01
C GLY A 229 -3.79 -3.81 -0.64
N THR A 230 -2.73 -3.68 -1.42
CA THR A 230 -2.06 -4.78 -2.13
C THR A 230 -1.65 -5.89 -1.17
N GLY A 231 -2.02 -7.14 -1.48
CA GLY A 231 -1.63 -8.31 -0.68
C GLY A 231 -2.43 -8.49 0.61
N ALA A 232 -3.54 -7.76 0.80
CA ALA A 232 -4.39 -7.86 1.97
C ALA A 232 -5.87 -8.03 1.62
N THR A 233 -6.67 -8.45 2.62
CA THR A 233 -8.14 -8.41 2.58
C THR A 233 -8.65 -7.31 3.52
N GLY A 234 -9.88 -6.84 3.32
CA GLY A 234 -10.46 -5.76 4.13
C GLY A 234 -10.42 -6.05 5.63
N GLY A 235 -10.76 -7.28 6.04
CA GLY A 235 -10.76 -7.67 7.45
C GLY A 235 -9.38 -7.49 8.09
N ILE A 236 -8.38 -8.23 7.61
CA ILE A 236 -7.02 -8.20 8.18
C ILE A 236 -6.42 -6.79 8.17
N ASN A 237 -6.72 -6.00 7.14
CA ASN A 237 -6.18 -4.67 6.96
C ASN A 237 -6.71 -3.65 7.98
N PHE A 238 -7.97 -3.76 8.41
CA PHE A 238 -8.65 -2.70 9.15
C PHE A 238 -9.17 -3.07 10.54
N GLU A 239 -9.31 -4.37 10.85
CA GLU A 239 -9.88 -4.84 12.13
C GLU A 239 -9.05 -4.44 13.37
N THR A 240 -7.79 -4.05 13.19
CA THR A 240 -6.88 -3.65 14.27
C THR A 240 -6.63 -2.14 14.33
N ASN A 241 -7.15 -1.34 13.40
CA ASN A 241 -6.85 0.10 13.30
C ASN A 241 -8.12 0.96 13.09
N ILE A 242 -8.29 1.65 11.96
CA ILE A 242 -9.42 2.54 11.68
C ILE A 242 -10.75 1.78 11.79
N GLY A 243 -10.83 0.55 11.27
CA GLY A 243 -12.03 -0.28 11.35
C GLY A 243 -12.43 -0.60 12.80
N LYS A 244 -11.45 -0.92 13.64
CA LYS A 244 -11.62 -1.13 15.10
C LYS A 244 -12.26 0.07 15.78
N LEU A 245 -11.78 1.27 15.46
CA LEU A 245 -12.25 2.50 16.07
C LEU A 245 -13.64 2.88 15.54
N LEU A 246 -13.84 2.86 14.22
CA LEU A 246 -15.15 3.17 13.60
C LEU A 246 -16.26 2.20 14.04
N ALA A 247 -15.95 0.94 14.32
CA ALA A 247 -16.94 -0.02 14.81
C ALA A 247 -17.53 0.38 16.18
N GLN A 248 -16.83 1.21 16.96
CA GLN A 248 -17.26 1.71 18.26
C GLN A 248 -18.06 3.02 18.15
N GLU A 249 -18.03 3.67 16.99
CA GLU A 249 -18.68 4.97 16.79
C GLU A 249 -20.18 4.87 16.56
N SER A 250 -20.93 5.89 16.99
CA SER A 250 -22.38 5.92 16.83
C SER A 250 -22.85 6.34 15.44
N PHE A 251 -21.95 6.89 14.60
CA PHE A 251 -22.29 7.47 13.29
C PHE A 251 -21.90 6.59 12.09
N ALA A 252 -20.96 5.65 12.26
CA ALA A 252 -20.42 4.81 11.19
C ALA A 252 -20.69 3.32 11.42
N ASP A 253 -20.84 2.59 10.31
CA ASP A 253 -20.93 1.13 10.26
C ASP A 253 -19.88 0.60 9.27
N PRO A 254 -18.70 0.12 9.74
CA PRO A 254 -17.68 -0.41 8.84
C PRO A 254 -18.12 -1.73 8.19
N VAL A 255 -17.83 -1.86 6.89
CA VAL A 255 -18.02 -3.07 6.07
C VAL A 255 -16.71 -3.35 5.36
N TYR A 256 -16.21 -4.58 5.45
CA TYR A 256 -14.87 -4.91 5.00
C TYR A 256 -14.93 -5.59 3.62
N LEU A 257 -14.17 -5.06 2.66
CA LEU A 257 -14.12 -5.63 1.31
C LEU A 257 -12.95 -6.61 1.18
N ASN A 258 -13.27 -7.90 1.09
CA ASN A 258 -12.27 -8.95 0.92
C ASN A 258 -12.20 -9.29 -0.57
N ILE A 259 -11.44 -8.51 -1.34
CA ILE A 259 -11.25 -8.77 -2.77
C ILE A 259 -10.48 -10.09 -2.93
N PRO A 260 -10.95 -11.04 -3.77
CA PRO A 260 -10.29 -12.33 -3.94
C PRO A 260 -8.83 -12.20 -4.38
N GLN A 261 -8.02 -13.20 -3.99
CA GLN A 261 -6.56 -13.19 -4.21
C GLN A 261 -5.89 -11.95 -3.61
N GLU A 262 -6.40 -11.49 -2.46
CA GLU A 262 -5.77 -10.44 -1.63
C GLU A 262 -5.44 -9.17 -2.43
N LEU A 263 -6.33 -8.80 -3.37
CA LEU A 263 -6.20 -7.60 -4.20
C LEU A 263 -4.97 -7.64 -5.15
N LEU A 264 -4.45 -8.84 -5.45
CA LEU A 264 -3.26 -9.04 -6.28
C LEU A 264 -3.56 -9.19 -7.78
N SER A 265 -4.83 -9.46 -8.13
CA SER A 265 -5.27 -9.57 -9.54
C SER A 265 -5.29 -8.22 -10.26
N ASP A 266 -5.71 -8.20 -11.53
CA ASP A 266 -5.87 -6.98 -12.33
C ASP A 266 -6.70 -5.91 -11.57
N ALA A 267 -6.10 -4.75 -11.31
CA ALA A 267 -6.71 -3.64 -10.58
C ALA A 267 -8.03 -3.15 -11.20
N GLN A 268 -8.20 -3.33 -12.51
CA GLN A 268 -9.45 -3.00 -13.21
C GLN A 268 -10.61 -3.93 -12.79
N VAL A 269 -10.29 -5.19 -12.47
CA VAL A 269 -11.22 -6.17 -11.91
C VAL A 269 -11.43 -5.89 -10.41
N ASN A 270 -10.37 -5.54 -9.67
CA ASN A 270 -10.49 -5.18 -8.25
C ASN A 270 -11.47 -3.99 -8.08
N ALA A 271 -11.39 -2.98 -8.95
CA ALA A 271 -12.31 -1.84 -8.98
C ALA A 271 -13.79 -2.21 -9.20
N GLU A 272 -14.09 -3.36 -9.85
CA GLU A 272 -15.46 -3.86 -9.97
C GLU A 272 -16.05 -4.17 -8.60
N TYR A 273 -15.26 -4.76 -7.69
CA TYR A 273 -15.70 -5.07 -6.32
C TYR A 273 -16.02 -3.79 -5.55
N VAL A 274 -15.19 -2.75 -5.68
CA VAL A 274 -15.44 -1.45 -5.06
C VAL A 274 -16.72 -0.81 -5.59
N SER A 275 -16.86 -0.74 -6.93
CA SER A 275 -18.05 -0.18 -7.58
C SER A 275 -19.34 -0.91 -7.17
N TYR A 276 -19.31 -2.25 -7.17
CA TYR A 276 -20.46 -3.05 -6.77
C TYR A 276 -20.79 -2.86 -5.29
N ALA A 277 -19.80 -2.90 -4.40
CA ALA A 277 -20.01 -2.79 -2.96
C ALA A 277 -20.68 -1.47 -2.57
N LEU A 278 -20.24 -0.35 -3.13
CA LEU A 278 -20.84 0.96 -2.85
C LEU A 278 -22.29 1.04 -3.33
N GLN A 279 -22.57 0.55 -4.52
CA GLN A 279 -23.94 0.51 -5.05
C GLN A 279 -24.83 -0.44 -4.25
N TYR A 280 -24.29 -1.59 -3.84
CA TYR A 280 -24.97 -2.56 -2.98
C TYR A 280 -25.34 -1.94 -1.63
N LEU A 281 -24.38 -1.31 -0.93
CA LEU A 281 -24.63 -0.68 0.36
C LEU A 281 -25.68 0.42 0.25
N TYR A 282 -25.57 1.30 -0.74
CA TYR A 282 -26.57 2.34 -0.98
C TYR A 282 -27.94 1.75 -1.26
N ALA A 283 -28.01 0.75 -2.14
CA ALA A 283 -29.24 0.07 -2.45
C ALA A 283 -29.88 -0.52 -1.20
N LEU A 284 -29.17 -1.33 -0.42
CA LEU A 284 -29.75 -2.09 0.69
C LEU A 284 -30.11 -1.22 1.89
N THR A 285 -29.46 -0.06 2.06
CA THR A 285 -29.66 0.82 3.22
C THR A 285 -30.42 2.11 2.92
N SER A 286 -30.51 2.50 1.64
CA SER A 286 -30.96 3.84 1.20
C SER A 286 -30.17 5.00 1.83
N LYS A 287 -28.99 4.71 2.39
CA LYS A 287 -28.07 5.68 2.98
C LYS A 287 -26.80 5.69 2.15
N LYS A 288 -26.33 6.89 1.79
CA LYS A 288 -25.12 7.06 0.99
C LYS A 288 -23.91 6.52 1.76
N PRO A 289 -23.15 5.55 1.22
CA PRO A 289 -21.93 5.09 1.86
C PRO A 289 -20.81 6.13 1.75
N ALA A 290 -19.83 6.01 2.65
CA ALA A 290 -18.48 6.52 2.47
C ALA A 290 -17.52 5.37 2.19
N ILE A 291 -16.31 5.66 1.74
CA ILE A 291 -15.24 4.68 1.56
C ILE A 291 -13.96 5.15 2.24
N VAL A 292 -13.36 4.26 3.04
CA VAL A 292 -12.00 4.39 3.55
C VAL A 292 -11.13 3.37 2.81
N THR A 293 -10.02 3.83 2.24
CA THR A 293 -9.11 2.98 1.47
C THR A 293 -7.70 3.02 2.06
N TRP A 294 -6.93 1.97 1.81
CA TRP A 294 -5.49 1.95 2.04
C TRP A 294 -4.76 1.54 0.76
N SER A 295 -3.62 2.18 0.46
CA SER A 295 -2.76 1.76 -0.65
C SER A 295 -3.55 1.67 -1.97
N GLN A 296 -3.35 0.59 -2.75
CA GLN A 296 -4.05 0.26 -4.00
C GLN A 296 -5.58 0.33 -3.92
N GLY A 297 -6.21 0.11 -2.76
CA GLY A 297 -7.65 0.29 -2.62
C GLY A 297 -8.12 1.69 -3.03
N SER A 298 -7.22 2.67 -2.99
CA SER A 298 -7.43 4.04 -3.45
C SER A 298 -7.43 4.14 -4.98
N LEU A 299 -6.51 3.45 -5.67
CA LEU A 299 -6.52 3.30 -7.13
C LEU A 299 -7.82 2.62 -7.60
N ASP A 300 -8.23 1.54 -6.94
CA ASP A 300 -9.45 0.81 -7.26
C ASP A 300 -10.69 1.69 -7.09
N ALA A 301 -10.77 2.47 -6.01
CA ALA A 301 -11.86 3.40 -5.77
C ALA A 301 -11.90 4.52 -6.81
N GLN A 302 -10.76 5.12 -7.14
CA GLN A 302 -10.67 6.17 -8.14
C GLN A 302 -11.02 5.65 -9.54
N TRP A 303 -10.58 4.44 -9.89
CA TRP A 303 -10.96 3.74 -11.12
C TRP A 303 -12.47 3.47 -11.18
N ALA A 304 -13.05 2.99 -10.07
CA ALA A 304 -14.49 2.77 -9.93
C ALA A 304 -15.27 4.07 -10.14
N PHE A 305 -14.85 5.18 -9.54
CA PHE A 305 -15.49 6.49 -9.71
C PHE A 305 -15.42 7.02 -11.13
N LYS A 306 -14.30 6.77 -11.82
CA LYS A 306 -14.09 7.16 -13.21
C LYS A 306 -15.00 6.42 -14.17
N TYR A 307 -15.08 5.08 -14.07
CA TYR A 307 -15.73 4.24 -15.08
C TYR A 307 -17.15 3.76 -14.71
N TRP A 308 -17.57 3.91 -13.46
CA TRP A 308 -18.98 3.76 -13.04
C TRP A 308 -19.51 5.10 -12.55
N PRO A 309 -19.83 6.06 -13.46
CA PRO A 309 -20.25 7.42 -13.11
C PRO A 309 -21.58 7.51 -12.30
N SER A 310 -22.28 6.39 -12.08
CA SER A 310 -23.35 6.33 -11.06
C SER A 310 -22.82 6.39 -9.63
N VAL A 311 -21.63 5.85 -9.37
CA VAL A 311 -21.06 5.68 -8.03
C VAL A 311 -20.78 7.02 -7.35
N PRO A 312 -20.13 8.01 -7.98
CA PRO A 312 -19.90 9.31 -7.33
C PRO A 312 -21.18 10.03 -6.86
N LYS A 313 -22.34 9.71 -7.43
CA LYS A 313 -23.63 10.33 -7.06
C LYS A 313 -24.17 9.83 -5.72
N ILE A 314 -23.74 8.64 -5.31
CA ILE A 314 -24.23 7.93 -4.13
C ILE A 314 -23.19 7.83 -3.01
N VAL A 315 -21.94 8.22 -3.26
CA VAL A 315 -20.87 8.25 -2.25
C VAL A 315 -20.83 9.63 -1.60
N THR A 316 -20.52 9.65 -0.30
CA THR A 316 -20.38 10.87 0.51
C THR A 316 -18.95 11.34 0.52
N ASP A 317 -18.02 10.45 0.88
CA ASP A 317 -16.60 10.75 1.07
C ASP A 317 -15.72 9.60 0.57
N HIS A 318 -14.57 9.96 0.01
CA HIS A 318 -13.44 9.06 -0.22
C HIS A 318 -12.29 9.48 0.70
N ILE A 319 -11.96 8.63 1.67
CA ILE A 319 -10.89 8.90 2.63
C ILE A 319 -9.76 7.90 2.37
N ALA A 320 -8.66 8.38 1.82
CA ALA A 320 -7.59 7.55 1.31
C ALA A 320 -6.34 7.65 2.19
N ILE A 321 -5.89 6.51 2.70
CA ILE A 321 -4.76 6.37 3.60
C ILE A 321 -3.59 5.78 2.82
N SER A 322 -2.47 6.49 2.79
CA SER A 322 -1.30 6.18 1.95
C SER A 322 -1.67 5.82 0.51
N PRO A 323 -2.47 6.64 -0.20
CA PRO A 323 -2.84 6.35 -1.58
C PRO A 323 -1.66 6.48 -2.55
N ASP A 324 -1.77 5.77 -3.66
CA ASP A 324 -0.80 5.70 -4.75
C ASP A 324 -1.45 6.05 -6.10
N TYR A 325 -2.17 7.19 -6.20
CA TYR A 325 -2.89 7.58 -7.43
C TYR A 325 -1.98 7.84 -8.65
N HIS A 326 -0.67 7.96 -8.44
CA HIS A 326 0.33 8.01 -9.49
C HIS A 326 1.22 6.77 -9.51
N GLY A 327 0.80 5.67 -8.88
CA GLY A 327 1.64 4.49 -8.67
C GLY A 327 2.82 4.80 -7.75
N THR A 328 3.90 4.04 -7.90
CA THR A 328 5.14 4.24 -7.13
C THR A 328 6.35 3.97 -8.00
N VAL A 329 7.41 4.74 -7.80
CA VAL A 329 8.71 4.48 -8.45
C VAL A 329 9.42 3.26 -7.84
N LEU A 330 8.91 2.72 -6.73
CA LEU A 330 9.46 1.59 -6.01
C LEU A 330 8.75 0.27 -6.37
N ALA A 331 7.79 0.24 -7.28
CA ALA A 331 6.91 -0.93 -7.51
C ALA A 331 7.70 -2.23 -7.72
N TYR A 332 8.82 -2.16 -8.43
CA TYR A 332 9.62 -3.33 -8.76
C TYR A 332 10.46 -3.88 -7.61
N ILE A 333 10.55 -3.22 -6.44
CA ILE A 333 11.13 -3.87 -5.25
C ILE A 333 10.29 -5.10 -4.86
N LEU A 334 8.98 -5.08 -5.14
CA LEU A 334 8.05 -6.20 -4.89
C LEU A 334 8.13 -7.29 -5.98
N CYS A 335 8.86 -7.03 -7.06
CA CYS A 335 9.06 -7.92 -8.20
C CYS A 335 10.53 -7.81 -8.67
N PRO A 336 11.50 -8.28 -7.88
CA PRO A 336 12.92 -7.98 -8.09
C PRO A 336 13.44 -8.42 -9.47
N GLY A 337 12.90 -9.51 -10.04
CA GLY A 337 13.20 -9.95 -11.41
C GLY A 337 12.74 -9.01 -12.54
N PHE A 338 11.82 -8.07 -12.27
CA PHE A 338 11.48 -6.97 -13.20
C PHE A 338 12.44 -5.79 -13.07
N ALA A 339 12.91 -5.49 -11.85
CA ALA A 339 13.83 -4.37 -11.61
C ALA A 339 15.15 -4.55 -12.39
N ALA A 340 15.60 -5.78 -12.57
CA ALA A 340 16.81 -6.13 -13.34
C ALA A 340 16.61 -6.10 -14.87
N GLY A 341 15.38 -5.91 -15.37
CA GLY A 341 15.07 -5.89 -16.81
C GLY A 341 14.87 -7.27 -17.43
N ASP A 342 14.94 -8.35 -16.64
CA ASP A 342 14.78 -9.72 -17.11
C ASP A 342 13.30 -10.14 -17.29
N SER A 343 12.37 -9.23 -16.98
CA SER A 343 10.91 -9.41 -17.10
C SER A 343 10.39 -10.63 -16.33
N ILE A 344 11.08 -11.07 -15.27
CA ILE A 344 10.74 -12.31 -14.57
C ILE A 344 9.51 -12.09 -13.69
N ALA A 345 8.38 -12.67 -14.10
CA ALA A 345 7.29 -13.14 -13.25
C ALA A 345 6.90 -12.25 -12.04
N CYS A 346 6.03 -11.26 -12.26
CA CYS A 346 5.47 -10.35 -11.25
C CYS A 346 3.97 -10.62 -11.02
N VAL A 347 3.31 -9.77 -10.24
CA VAL A 347 1.89 -9.84 -9.92
C VAL A 347 1.14 -8.75 -10.72
N PRO A 348 -0.06 -9.03 -11.30
CA PRO A 348 -0.78 -8.08 -12.14
C PRO A 348 -0.91 -6.66 -11.56
N SER A 349 -1.47 -6.56 -10.34
CA SER A 349 -1.66 -5.28 -9.67
C SER A 349 -0.36 -4.55 -9.35
N VAL A 350 0.73 -5.26 -9.06
CA VAL A 350 2.03 -4.64 -8.74
C VAL A 350 2.61 -3.95 -9.98
N ILE A 351 2.54 -4.59 -11.17
CA ILE A 351 2.94 -3.93 -12.42
C ILE A 351 2.04 -2.71 -12.70
N GLN A 352 0.75 -2.83 -12.44
CA GLN A 352 -0.20 -1.73 -12.63
C GLN A 352 0.03 -0.56 -11.66
N GLN A 353 0.66 -0.79 -10.51
CA GLN A 353 1.05 0.24 -9.55
C GLN A 353 2.41 0.88 -9.87
N ASP A 354 3.12 0.46 -10.93
CA ASP A 354 4.30 1.19 -11.40
C ASP A 354 3.93 2.63 -11.78
N TYR A 355 4.81 3.57 -11.44
CA TYR A 355 4.56 5.01 -11.57
C TYR A 355 4.12 5.43 -12.98
N ASN A 356 4.61 4.76 -14.02
CA ASN A 356 4.30 5.05 -15.41
C ASN A 356 3.58 3.90 -16.12
N SER A 357 2.92 3.01 -15.38
CA SER A 357 2.13 1.92 -15.96
C SER A 357 1.05 2.44 -16.89
N ASN A 358 0.58 1.59 -17.82
CA ASN A 358 -0.54 1.95 -18.69
C ASN A 358 -1.80 2.19 -17.86
N PHE A 359 -2.00 1.44 -16.79
CA PHE A 359 -3.12 1.55 -15.86
C PHE A 359 -3.11 2.90 -15.16
N VAL A 360 -2.00 3.31 -14.53
CA VAL A 360 -1.89 4.62 -13.85
C VAL A 360 -2.04 5.75 -14.85
N THR A 361 -1.37 5.66 -16.01
CA THR A 361 -1.50 6.64 -17.09
C THR A 361 -2.96 6.81 -17.53
N LYS A 362 -3.66 5.68 -17.70
CA LYS A 362 -5.07 5.64 -18.10
C LYS A 362 -6.01 6.09 -16.97
N LEU A 363 -5.72 5.77 -15.72
CA LEU A 363 -6.50 6.25 -14.58
C LEU A 363 -6.46 7.78 -14.56
N ARG A 364 -5.26 8.35 -14.62
CA ARG A 364 -5.01 9.79 -14.48
C ARG A 364 -5.49 10.61 -15.69
N SER A 365 -5.59 10.02 -16.87
CA SER A 365 -6.03 10.72 -18.08
C SER A 365 -7.45 11.30 -17.94
N ASN A 366 -7.74 12.35 -18.72
CA ASN A 366 -9.06 12.99 -18.79
C ASN A 366 -9.64 13.37 -17.42
N GLY A 367 -8.79 13.90 -16.54
CA GLY A 367 -9.17 14.41 -15.22
C GLY A 367 -9.37 13.33 -14.16
N GLY A 368 -8.89 12.10 -14.39
CA GLY A 368 -8.91 11.08 -13.34
C GLY A 368 -7.82 11.27 -12.28
N ASP A 369 -6.88 12.19 -12.51
CA ASP A 369 -5.96 12.78 -11.52
C ASP A 369 -6.62 13.84 -10.62
N SER A 370 -7.95 14.03 -10.76
CA SER A 370 -8.76 14.91 -9.92
C SER A 370 -9.88 14.13 -9.25
N ALA A 371 -10.29 14.55 -8.06
CA ALA A 371 -11.32 13.87 -7.29
C ALA A 371 -12.69 13.86 -8.00
N TYR A 372 -13.49 12.81 -7.71
CA TYR A 372 -14.87 12.64 -8.21
C TYR A 372 -15.93 12.89 -7.14
N VAL A 373 -15.54 12.80 -5.87
CA VAL A 373 -16.34 13.04 -4.65
C VAL A 373 -15.47 13.82 -3.67
N PRO A 374 -16.00 14.39 -2.57
CA PRO A 374 -15.16 14.91 -1.49
C PRO A 374 -14.07 13.90 -1.10
N THR A 375 -12.80 14.28 -1.25
CA THR A 375 -11.67 13.37 -1.03
C THR A 375 -10.70 13.89 0.01
N THR A 376 -10.36 13.06 0.98
CA THR A 376 -9.33 13.32 2.00
C THR A 376 -8.20 12.34 1.79
N THR A 377 -6.98 12.81 1.56
CA THR A 377 -5.79 11.96 1.43
C THR A 377 -4.84 12.22 2.59
N VAL A 378 -4.24 11.16 3.13
CA VAL A 378 -3.25 11.26 4.20
C VAL A 378 -2.07 10.36 3.85
N TYR A 379 -0.87 10.91 3.84
CA TYR A 379 0.34 10.20 3.41
C TYR A 379 1.59 10.71 4.14
N SER A 380 2.66 9.91 4.07
CA SER A 380 3.87 10.08 4.87
C SER A 380 5.13 10.13 3.99
N LEU A 381 6.09 10.98 4.34
CA LEU A 381 7.40 11.04 3.69
C LEU A 381 8.14 9.70 3.80
N THR A 382 7.97 9.05 4.94
CA THR A 382 8.68 7.82 5.33
C THR A 382 8.00 6.55 4.80
N ASP A 383 7.02 6.69 3.91
CA ASP A 383 6.33 5.57 3.24
C ASP A 383 7.31 4.77 2.38
N GLU A 384 7.64 3.56 2.82
CA GLU A 384 8.63 2.66 2.24
C GLU A 384 8.18 1.90 0.99
N ILE A 385 6.89 2.00 0.63
CA ILE A 385 6.30 1.30 -0.52
C ILE A 385 5.96 2.29 -1.64
N VAL A 386 5.41 3.45 -1.28
CA VAL A 386 4.94 4.45 -2.23
C VAL A 386 5.85 5.67 -2.18
N GLN A 387 6.52 5.95 -3.30
CA GLN A 387 7.27 7.18 -3.50
C GLN A 387 7.05 7.76 -4.91
N PRO A 388 7.15 9.10 -5.07
CA PRO A 388 7.31 10.11 -4.02
C PRO A 388 6.03 10.32 -3.17
N GLN A 389 6.17 10.74 -1.91
CA GLN A 389 5.05 11.11 -1.02
C GLN A 389 5.20 12.52 -0.40
N GLU A 390 5.83 13.46 -1.14
CA GLU A 390 6.01 14.84 -0.70
C GLU A 390 5.43 15.86 -1.70
N GLY A 391 4.84 16.93 -1.15
CA GLY A 391 4.35 18.06 -1.92
C GLY A 391 3.25 17.70 -2.92
N THR A 392 3.13 18.49 -3.98
CA THR A 392 2.15 18.25 -5.06
C THR A 392 2.58 17.15 -6.03
N ALA A 393 3.81 16.67 -5.91
CA ALA A 393 4.33 15.54 -6.67
C ALA A 393 4.04 14.20 -5.98
N ALA A 394 3.59 14.21 -4.71
CA ALA A 394 3.22 13.02 -3.97
C ALA A 394 2.24 12.17 -4.77
N SER A 395 2.47 10.85 -4.82
CA SER A 395 1.57 9.93 -5.50
C SER A 395 0.17 9.96 -4.89
N GLY A 396 0.08 10.17 -3.58
CA GLY A 396 -1.19 10.33 -2.88
C GLY A 396 -1.92 11.66 -3.11
N TYR A 397 -1.32 12.62 -3.83
CA TYR A 397 -1.93 13.92 -4.09
C TYR A 397 -3.02 13.84 -5.17
N LEU A 398 -4.21 14.37 -4.87
CA LEU A 398 -5.32 14.51 -5.81
C LEU A 398 -5.64 15.99 -6.09
N ASN A 399 -5.94 16.30 -7.35
CA ASN A 399 -6.43 17.61 -7.77
C ASN A 399 -7.95 17.76 -7.52
N ASP A 400 -8.46 18.99 -7.59
CA ASP A 400 -9.90 19.29 -7.44
C ASP A 400 -10.48 20.02 -8.66
N ALA A 401 -10.20 19.54 -9.88
CA ALA A 401 -10.73 20.17 -11.10
C ALA A 401 -12.28 20.19 -11.18
N ARG A 402 -12.96 19.37 -10.36
CA ARG A 402 -14.43 19.26 -10.31
C ARG A 402 -15.07 20.11 -9.20
N ASN A 403 -14.27 20.80 -8.38
CA ASN A 403 -14.74 21.54 -7.19
C ASN A 403 -15.64 20.68 -6.28
N VAL A 404 -15.24 19.42 -6.07
CA VAL A 404 -15.92 18.50 -5.14
C VAL A 404 -15.39 18.62 -3.72
N GLY A 405 -14.24 19.29 -3.54
CA GLY A 405 -13.53 19.44 -2.28
C GLY A 405 -12.45 18.37 -2.13
N VAL A 406 -11.20 18.80 -2.02
CA VAL A 406 -10.06 17.92 -1.75
C VAL A 406 -9.22 18.46 -0.59
N SER A 407 -8.79 17.55 0.27
CA SER A 407 -7.85 17.81 1.36
C SER A 407 -6.69 16.82 1.27
N ASN A 408 -5.50 17.31 0.93
CA ASN A 408 -4.28 16.48 0.88
C ASN A 408 -3.42 16.77 2.11
N THR A 409 -3.25 15.78 3.00
CA THR A 409 -2.50 15.92 4.26
C THR A 409 -1.20 15.13 4.20
N PHE A 410 -0.09 15.84 4.00
CA PHE A 410 1.27 15.33 4.17
C PHE A 410 1.67 15.41 5.66
N LEU A 411 1.82 14.29 6.35
CA LEU A 411 1.96 14.22 7.81
C LEU A 411 3.14 15.02 8.36
N GLN A 412 4.34 14.86 7.79
CA GLN A 412 5.57 15.51 8.26
C GLN A 412 5.52 17.03 8.06
N GLY A 413 4.78 17.50 7.06
CA GLY A 413 4.54 18.94 6.85
C GLY A 413 3.44 19.49 7.74
N ALA A 414 2.37 18.72 7.94
CA ALA A 414 1.20 19.14 8.73
C ALA A 414 1.49 19.15 10.25
N CYS A 415 2.18 18.13 10.74
CA CYS A 415 2.58 17.98 12.14
C CYS A 415 4.11 18.09 12.29
N LEU A 416 4.69 19.16 11.72
CA LEU A 416 6.13 19.37 11.73
C LEU A 416 6.68 19.38 13.16
N ALA A 417 7.68 18.53 13.40
CA ALA A 417 8.34 18.37 14.70
C ALA A 417 7.41 17.91 15.86
N GLU A 418 6.24 17.38 15.52
CA GLU A 418 5.29 16.79 16.47
C GLU A 418 5.20 15.26 16.28
N PRO A 419 4.80 14.50 17.30
CA PRO A 419 4.71 13.04 17.26
C PRO A 419 3.94 12.45 16.07
N ALA A 420 2.83 13.07 15.65
CA ALA A 420 2.04 12.59 14.51
C ALA A 420 2.69 12.87 13.13
N GLY A 421 3.74 13.67 13.07
CA GLY A 421 4.59 13.88 11.90
C GLY A 421 5.90 13.09 11.96
N GLY A 422 5.97 12.07 12.82
CA GLY A 422 7.14 11.21 13.01
C GLY A 422 7.33 10.14 11.92
N LEU A 423 7.88 8.99 12.33
CA LEU A 423 8.11 7.82 11.49
C LEU A 423 6.82 7.02 11.32
N TYR A 424 6.10 7.24 10.21
CA TYR A 424 4.94 6.44 9.85
C TYR A 424 5.23 5.74 8.51
N THR A 425 5.34 4.43 8.55
CA THR A 425 5.43 3.53 7.39
C THR A 425 4.17 3.61 6.52
N HIS A 426 4.17 2.91 5.39
CA HIS A 426 3.03 2.85 4.47
C HIS A 426 1.72 2.44 5.18
N GLU A 427 1.77 1.35 5.94
CA GLU A 427 0.73 0.86 6.84
C GLU A 427 0.61 1.69 8.11
N GLY A 428 1.71 2.31 8.56
CA GLY A 428 1.75 3.06 9.81
C GLY A 428 0.76 4.22 9.87
N VAL A 429 0.45 4.83 8.70
CA VAL A 429 -0.57 5.88 8.60
C VAL A 429 -1.96 5.39 9.08
N LEU A 430 -2.25 4.09 9.04
CA LEU A 430 -3.53 3.53 9.53
C LEU A 430 -3.73 3.69 11.04
N TYR A 431 -2.67 3.76 11.84
CA TYR A 431 -2.76 4.02 13.28
C TYR A 431 -2.43 5.48 13.64
N ASN A 432 -2.11 6.33 12.66
CA ASN A 432 -1.77 7.73 12.90
C ASN A 432 -2.98 8.50 13.48
N PRO A 433 -2.78 9.31 14.55
CA PRO A 433 -3.88 10.00 15.21
C PRO A 433 -4.55 11.08 14.35
N VAL A 434 -3.77 11.77 13.50
CA VAL A 434 -4.32 12.76 12.56
C VAL A 434 -5.06 12.09 11.43
N ALA A 435 -4.53 10.98 10.90
CA ALA A 435 -5.22 10.21 9.86
C ALA A 435 -6.60 9.73 10.34
N TYR A 436 -6.68 9.13 11.54
CA TYR A 436 -7.95 8.73 12.11
C TYR A 436 -8.87 9.91 12.39
N ALA A 437 -8.36 11.03 12.92
CA ALA A 437 -9.18 12.21 13.16
C ALA A 437 -9.73 12.81 11.86
N LEU A 438 -8.97 12.79 10.77
CA LEU A 438 -9.44 13.19 9.44
C LEU A 438 -10.53 12.26 8.91
N VAL A 439 -10.46 10.95 9.17
CA VAL A 439 -11.54 10.00 8.86
C VAL A 439 -12.81 10.40 9.60
N VAL A 440 -12.72 10.61 10.91
CA VAL A 440 -13.87 11.00 11.75
C VAL A 440 -14.44 12.35 11.31
N ASP A 441 -13.58 13.31 11.00
CA ASP A 441 -13.96 14.66 10.59
C ASP A 441 -14.66 14.66 9.22
N ALA A 442 -14.16 13.91 8.24
CA ALA A 442 -14.79 13.76 6.93
C ALA A 442 -16.20 13.16 7.07
N LEU A 443 -16.36 12.08 7.86
CA LEU A 443 -17.65 11.40 8.02
C LEU A 443 -18.71 12.23 8.78
N GLN A 444 -18.31 13.26 9.52
CA GLN A 444 -19.22 14.06 10.34
C GLN A 444 -19.43 15.49 9.82
N ASN A 445 -18.71 15.91 8.77
CA ASN A 445 -18.80 17.25 8.23
C ASN A 445 -19.13 17.22 6.73
N SER A 446 -19.50 18.38 6.18
CA SER A 446 -19.66 18.52 4.74
C SER A 446 -18.31 18.76 4.07
N GLY A 447 -18.05 18.06 2.98
CA GLY A 447 -16.77 18.12 2.27
C GLY A 447 -15.70 17.24 2.94
N PRO A 448 -14.46 17.26 2.43
CA PRO A 448 -13.42 16.39 2.95
C PRO A 448 -13.04 16.74 4.40
N GLY A 449 -12.34 15.81 5.05
CA GLY A 449 -11.71 16.01 6.34
C GLY A 449 -10.75 17.19 6.29
N SER A 450 -10.83 18.09 7.26
CA SER A 450 -10.04 19.32 7.31
C SER A 450 -8.98 19.23 8.39
N PHE A 451 -7.71 19.35 7.98
CA PHE A 451 -6.60 19.38 8.94
C PHE A 451 -6.77 20.47 10.01
N SER A 452 -7.27 21.66 9.63
CA SER A 452 -7.52 22.76 10.58
C SER A 452 -8.50 22.42 11.71
N ARG A 453 -9.36 21.41 11.54
CA ARG A 453 -10.29 20.95 12.59
C ARG A 453 -9.67 19.88 13.50
N VAL A 454 -8.54 19.29 13.10
CA VAL A 454 -7.90 18.15 13.78
C VAL A 454 -6.44 18.38 14.13
N GLU A 455 -5.89 19.58 13.92
CA GLU A 455 -4.49 19.94 14.22
C GLU A 455 -4.08 19.62 15.67
N GLY A 456 -5.03 19.67 16.61
CA GLY A 456 -4.80 19.30 18.01
C GLY A 456 -4.42 17.84 18.25
N GLN A 457 -4.48 16.98 17.24
CA GLN A 457 -4.07 15.57 17.31
C GLN A 457 -2.58 15.36 17.03
N CYS A 458 -1.83 16.38 16.61
CA CYS A 458 -0.41 16.23 16.28
C CYS A 458 0.45 15.74 17.46
N GLY A 459 0.04 16.01 18.70
CA GLY A 459 0.78 15.65 19.91
C GLY A 459 0.76 14.17 20.31
N ALA A 460 0.08 13.31 19.55
CA ALA A 460 -0.03 11.87 19.85
C ALA A 460 0.80 11.01 18.88
N LEU A 461 1.25 9.84 19.35
CA LEU A 461 1.96 8.84 18.53
C LEU A 461 1.00 7.84 17.84
N VAL A 462 -0.21 7.71 18.36
CA VAL A 462 -1.18 6.72 17.89
C VAL A 462 -2.59 7.25 18.13
N ALA A 463 -3.53 6.90 17.25
CA ALA A 463 -4.94 7.24 17.42
C ALA A 463 -5.48 6.76 18.78
N PRO A 464 -6.21 7.61 19.53
CA PRO A 464 -6.81 7.21 20.79
C PRO A 464 -7.67 5.94 20.64
N GLY A 465 -7.48 4.96 21.53
CA GLY A 465 -8.17 3.67 21.48
C GLY A 465 -7.38 2.53 20.82
N LEU A 466 -6.25 2.84 20.19
CA LEU A 466 -5.29 1.85 19.72
C LEU A 466 -4.19 1.60 20.76
N SER A 467 -3.74 0.35 20.80
CA SER A 467 -2.75 -0.19 21.72
C SER A 467 -1.47 -0.58 20.99
N LEU A 468 -0.42 -0.94 21.75
CA LEU A 468 0.81 -1.49 21.16
C LEU A 468 0.54 -2.73 20.29
N SER A 469 -0.37 -3.63 20.70
CA SER A 469 -0.71 -4.81 19.89
C SER A 469 -1.41 -4.44 18.58
N ASP A 470 -2.17 -3.34 18.56
CA ASP A 470 -2.80 -2.85 17.33
C ASP A 470 -1.75 -2.28 16.36
N VAL A 471 -0.75 -1.57 16.89
CA VAL A 471 0.40 -1.07 16.12
C VAL A 471 1.21 -2.25 15.56
N ILE A 472 1.58 -3.24 16.39
CA ILE A 472 2.32 -4.43 15.94
C ILE A 472 1.53 -5.19 14.88
N ALA A 473 0.21 -5.36 15.06
CA ALA A 473 -0.62 -6.04 14.08
C ALA A 473 -0.76 -5.26 12.76
N THR A 474 -0.73 -3.93 12.82
CA THR A 474 -0.74 -3.07 11.62
C THR A 474 0.60 -3.16 10.89
N GLU A 475 1.74 -3.03 11.57
CA GLU A 475 3.08 -3.19 10.96
C GLU A 475 3.32 -4.62 10.44
N ALA A 476 2.61 -5.63 10.96
CA ALA A 476 2.64 -6.99 10.42
C ALA A 476 1.91 -7.14 9.08
N LEU A 477 1.19 -6.11 8.60
CA LEU A 477 0.54 -6.12 7.29
C LEU A 477 1.55 -6.18 6.15
N THR A 478 2.66 -5.45 6.23
CA THR A 478 3.66 -5.41 5.15
C THR A 478 4.38 -6.75 4.97
N PRO A 479 4.87 -7.43 6.02
CA PRO A 479 5.38 -8.80 5.88
C PRO A 479 4.36 -9.79 5.29
N LEU A 480 3.10 -9.70 5.71
CA LEU A 480 2.02 -10.53 5.17
C LEU A 480 1.77 -10.25 3.68
N ALA A 481 1.67 -8.97 3.31
CA ALA A 481 1.42 -8.54 1.94
C ALA A 481 2.54 -9.00 1.00
N VAL A 482 3.80 -8.80 1.39
CA VAL A 482 4.97 -9.26 0.63
C VAL A 482 4.96 -10.78 0.48
N LEU A 483 4.66 -11.52 1.54
CA LEU A 483 4.55 -12.98 1.47
C LEU A 483 3.43 -13.44 0.52
N ASN A 484 2.28 -12.76 0.52
CA ASN A 484 1.19 -13.02 -0.41
C ASN A 484 1.59 -12.70 -1.86
N ILE A 485 2.28 -11.58 -2.10
CA ILE A 485 2.81 -11.20 -3.41
C ILE A 485 3.75 -12.28 -3.95
N PHE A 486 4.71 -12.75 -3.15
CA PHE A 486 5.62 -13.82 -3.56
C PHE A 486 4.90 -15.17 -3.73
N SER A 487 3.87 -15.45 -2.93
CA SER A 487 3.08 -16.69 -3.01
C SER A 487 2.08 -16.73 -4.17
N TYR A 488 1.72 -15.58 -4.76
CA TYR A 488 0.72 -15.48 -5.82
C TYR A 488 1.08 -16.25 -7.08
N LEU A 489 0.12 -16.99 -7.64
CA LEU A 489 0.22 -17.64 -8.94
C LEU A 489 -1.10 -17.53 -9.73
N PRO A 490 -1.04 -17.46 -11.07
CA PRO A 490 0.16 -17.41 -11.89
C PRO A 490 0.81 -16.02 -11.91
N LYS A 491 2.14 -15.95 -11.95
CA LYS A 491 2.86 -14.71 -12.20
C LYS A 491 2.67 -14.24 -13.66
N VAL A 492 2.84 -12.93 -13.90
CA VAL A 492 2.72 -12.29 -15.22
C VAL A 492 4.00 -11.58 -15.64
N PHE A 493 4.20 -11.45 -16.95
CA PHE A 493 5.39 -10.87 -17.58
C PHE A 493 5.13 -9.49 -18.20
N VAL A 494 3.86 -9.14 -18.33
CA VAL A 494 3.40 -7.88 -18.90
C VAL A 494 2.25 -7.38 -18.06
N GLU A 495 2.11 -6.06 -18.02
CA GLU A 495 0.93 -5.42 -17.46
C GLU A 495 -0.33 -5.95 -18.14
N PRO A 496 -1.42 -6.24 -17.38
CA PRO A 496 -2.71 -6.56 -17.96
C PRO A 496 -3.17 -5.48 -18.97
N ALA A 497 -3.79 -5.94 -20.06
CA ALA A 497 -4.31 -5.02 -21.06
C ALA A 497 -5.42 -4.13 -20.47
N ILE A 498 -5.44 -2.86 -20.86
CA ILE A 498 -6.49 -1.93 -20.50
C ILE A 498 -7.84 -2.41 -21.05
N MET A 499 -8.85 -2.48 -20.18
CA MET A 499 -10.20 -2.89 -20.52
C MET A 499 -10.82 -1.98 -21.56
N SER A 500 -11.64 -2.55 -22.45
CA SER A 500 -12.18 -1.84 -23.61
C SER A 500 -13.09 -0.66 -23.27
N TYR A 501 -13.67 -0.62 -22.06
CA TYR A 501 -14.48 0.52 -21.61
C TYR A 501 -13.64 1.74 -21.24
N ALA A 502 -12.35 1.57 -20.94
CA ALA A 502 -11.44 2.62 -20.48
C ALA A 502 -10.92 3.49 -21.63
N THR A 503 -11.87 4.15 -22.30
CA THR A 503 -11.67 4.91 -23.54
C THR A 503 -11.27 6.37 -23.31
N TYR A 504 -11.41 6.88 -22.08
CA TYR A 504 -11.07 8.23 -21.65
C TYR A 504 -10.42 8.17 -20.26
#